data_AF-A0AA37WFS7-F1
#
_entry.id   AF-A0AA37WFS7-F1
#
_cell.length_a   1.000
_cell.length_b   1.000
_cell.length_c   1.000
_cell.angle_alpha   90.00
_cell.angle_beta   90.00
_cell.angle_gamma   90.00
#
_symmetry.space_group_name_H-M   'P 1'
#
loop_
_entity.id
_entity.type
_entity.pdbx_description
1 polymer ?
#
loop_
_entity_poly.entity_id
_entity_poly.type
_entity_poly.pdbx_seq_one_letter_code
_entity_poly.pdbx_strand_id
1 'polypeptide(L)' 'MIIKVKYIFVDESWEDYLYWQKIDKKKLKKINDLLKDISRNPFEGLGKPEPLKHYD' A
#
# COMPACT_ATOMS: atom_id res chain seq x y z
N MET A 1 12.18 -6.09 -18.46
CA MET A 1 11.77 -7.00 -17.38
C MET A 1 10.63 -6.37 -16.60
N ILE A 2 9.44 -6.98 -16.60
CA ILE A 2 8.35 -6.57 -15.70
C ILE A 2 8.45 -7.47 -14.47
N ILE A 3 8.90 -6.91 -13.34
CA ILE A 3 8.85 -7.61 -12.06
C ILE A 3 7.37 -7.71 -11.67
N LYS A 4 6.84 -8.93 -11.59
CA LYS A 4 5.45 -9.19 -11.21
C LYS A 4 5.40 -9.36 -9.69
N VAL A 5 5.04 -8.30 -8.98
CA VAL A 5 4.86 -8.35 -7.52
C VAL A 5 3.47 -8.85 -7.17
N LYS A 6 3.39 -9.74 -6.19
CA LYS A 6 2.13 -10.25 -5.63
C LYS A 6 1.83 -9.46 -4.37
N TYR A 7 0.69 -8.79 -4.33
CA TYR A 7 0.17 -8.15 -3.12
C TYR A 7 -0.68 -9.15 -2.34
N ILE A 8 -0.56 -9.13 -1.02
CA ILE A 8 -1.39 -9.92 -0.11
C ILE A 8 -2.20 -8.92 0.71
N PHE A 9 -3.52 -9.06 0.66
CA PHE A 9 -4.46 -8.32 1.48
C PHE A 9 -5.09 -9.29 2.47
N VAL A 10 -5.31 -8.80 3.69
CA VAL A 10 -6.24 -9.42 4.64
C VAL A 10 -7.64 -8.91 4.32
N ASP A 11 -8.68 -9.57 4.81
CA ASP A 11 -10.06 -9.25 4.44
C ASP A 11 -10.41 -7.78 4.75
N GLU A 12 -10.04 -7.27 5.94
CA GLU A 12 -10.33 -5.88 6.31
C GLU A 12 -9.63 -4.88 5.37
N SER A 13 -8.37 -5.13 4.99
CA SER A 13 -7.64 -4.21 4.12
C SER A 13 -8.12 -4.27 2.67
N TRP A 14 -8.68 -5.40 2.24
CA TRP A 14 -9.33 -5.51 0.93
C TRP A 14 -10.65 -4.75 0.88
N GLU A 15 -11.47 -4.84 1.94
CA GLU A 15 -12.71 -4.08 2.07
C GLU A 15 -12.46 -2.56 2.05
N ASP A 16 -11.46 -2.10 2.81
CA ASP A 16 -11.04 -0.69 2.81
C ASP A 16 -10.59 -0.23 1.42
N TYR A 17 -9.82 -1.06 0.72
CA TYR A 17 -9.37 -0.76 -0.64
C TYR A 17 -10.57 -0.59 -1.60
N LEU A 18 -11.55 -1.50 -1.55
CA LEU A 18 -12.78 -1.43 -2.35
C LEU A 18 -13.66 -0.23 -1.98
N TYR A 19 -13.74 0.11 -0.69
CA TYR A 19 -14.45 1.28 -0.21
C TYR A 19 -13.85 2.56 -0.82
N TRP A 20 -12.52 2.73 -0.73
CA TRP A 20 -11.86 3.91 -1.30
C TRP A 20 -12.02 4.01 -2.82
N GLN A 21 -12.09 2.88 -3.52
CA GLN A 21 -12.37 2.87 -4.96
C GLN A 21 -13.72 3.51 -5.32
N LYS A 22 -14.73 3.37 -4.45
CA LYS A 22 -16.07 3.94 -4.65
C LYS A 22 -16.17 5.38 -4.15
N ILE A 23 -15.53 5.69 -3.03
CA ILE A 23 -15.74 6.95 -2.30
C ILE A 23 -14.72 8.03 -2.66
N ASP A 24 -13.44 7.69 -2.78
CA ASP A 24 -12.37 8.69 -2.97
C ASP A 24 -11.23 8.16 -3.84
N LYS A 25 -11.34 8.44 -5.14
CA LYS A 25 -10.33 8.04 -6.15
C LYS A 25 -8.96 8.69 -5.91
N LYS A 26 -8.87 9.82 -5.20
CA LYS A 26 -7.57 10.44 -4.87
C LYS A 26 -6.84 9.62 -3.81
N LYS A 27 -7.57 9.12 -2.80
CA LYS A 27 -7.00 8.17 -1.82
C LYS A 27 -6.62 6.86 -2.48
N LEU A 28 -7.48 6.29 -3.33
CA LEU A 28 -7.14 5.08 -4.09
C LEU A 28 -5.85 5.25 -4.89
N LYS A 29 -5.71 6.37 -5.60
CA LYS A 29 -4.48 6.68 -6.36
C LYS A 29 -3.25 6.68 -5.44
N LYS A 30 -3.34 7.35 -4.29
CA LYS A 30 -2.24 7.41 -3.30
C LYS A 30 -1.86 6.01 -2.78
N ILE A 31 -2.85 5.15 -2.50
CA ILE A 31 -2.61 3.75 -2.10
C ILE A 31 -1.84 3.01 -3.21
N ASN A 32 -2.29 3.12 -4.46
CA ASN A 32 -1.62 2.48 -5.59
C ASN A 32 -0.20 3.00 -5.84
N ASP A 33 0.02 4.31 -5.68
CA ASP A 33 1.36 4.90 -5.79
C ASP A 33 2.29 4.36 -4.70
N LEU A 34 1.81 4.23 -3.46
CA LEU A 34 2.55 3.62 -2.35
C LEU A 34 2.85 2.13 -2.60
N LEU A 35 1.87 1.33 -3.00
CA LEU A 35 2.06 -0.10 -3.31
C LEU A 35 3.09 -0.33 -4.42
N LYS A 36 3.13 0.57 -5.41
CA LYS A 36 4.11 0.53 -6.49
C LYS A 36 5.49 0.92 -6.00
N ASP A 37 5.62 1.91 -5.13
CA ASP A 37 6.92 2.30 -4.58
C ASP A 37 7.49 1.24 -3.63
N ILE A 38 6.67 0.71 -2.71
CA ILE A 38 7.03 -0.40 -1.80
C ILE A 38 7.53 -1.63 -2.58
N SER A 39 6.98 -1.88 -3.78
CA SER A 39 7.42 -2.99 -4.64
C SER A 39 8.86 -2.85 -5.16
N ARG A 40 9.43 -1.64 -5.11
CA ARG A 40 10.78 -1.30 -5.57
C ARG A 40 11.70 -0.95 -4.39
N ASN A 41 11.18 -0.19 -3.43
CA ASN A 41 11.88 0.40 -2.30
C ASN A 41 11.08 0.10 -1.00
N PRO A 42 11.23 -1.07 -0.36
CA PRO A 42 10.32 -1.49 0.71
C PRO A 42 10.40 -0.68 2.02
N PHE A 43 11.58 -0.13 2.34
CA PHE A 43 11.86 0.53 3.63
C PHE A 43 12.28 2.01 3.46
N GLU A 44 12.13 2.56 2.27
CA GLU A 44 12.47 3.94 1.94
C GLU A 44 11.51 4.48 0.87
N GLY A 45 11.53 5.79 0.63
CA GLY A 45 10.74 6.39 -0.44
C GLY A 45 9.41 7.02 0.03
N LEU A 46 8.36 6.83 -0.77
CA LEU A 46 7.08 7.52 -0.62
C LEU A 46 6.37 7.12 0.67
N GLY A 47 5.68 8.09 1.27
CA GLY A 47 4.92 7.87 2.50
C GLY A 47 5.74 7.95 3.79
N LYS A 48 7.07 8.17 3.68
CA LYS A 48 8.01 8.19 4.82
C LYS A 48 7.89 6.90 5.63
N PRO A 49 8.33 5.75 5.08
CA PRO A 49 8.25 4.48 5.78
C PRO A 49 8.98 4.57 7.12
N GLU A 50 8.31 4.15 8.19
CA GLU A 50 8.87 4.10 9.54
C GLU A 50 8.71 2.68 10.09
N PRO A 51 9.76 2.12 10.74
CA PRO A 51 9.64 0.82 11.37
C PRO A 51 8.61 0.88 12.49
N LEU A 52 7.71 -0.12 12.53
CA LEU A 52 6.75 -0.24 13.61
C LEU A 52 7.48 -0.52 14.92
N LYS A 53 7.07 0.15 15.99
CA LYS A 53 7.56 -0.14 17.34
C LYS A 53 6.79 -1.36 17.87
N HIS A 54 7.50 -2.40 18.30
CA HIS A 54 6.89 -3.40 19.17
C HIS A 54 6.77 -2.81 20.58
N TYR A 55 5.57 -2.90 21.14
CA TYR A 55 5.38 -2.81 22.58
C TYR A 55 5.49 -4.26 23.07
N ASP A 56 6.60 -4.56 23.76
CA ASP A 56 6.77 -5.82 24.50
C ASP A 56 5.73 -5.93 25.63
#